data_AF-A0A363TPG2-F1
#
_entry.id   AF-A0A363TPG2-F1
#
_cell.length_a   1.000
_cell.length_b   1.000
_cell.length_c   1.000
_cell.angle_alpha   90.00
_cell.angle_beta   90.00
_cell.angle_gamma   90.00
#
_symmetry.space_group_name_H-M   'P 1'
#
loop_
_entity.id
_entity.type
_entity.pdbx_description
1 polymer ?
#
loop_
_entity_poly.entity_id
_entity_poly.type
_entity_poly.pdbx_seq_one_letter_code
_entity_poly.pdbx_strand_id
1 'polypeptide(L)'
;MGRAKRRLISRRDFLKAAGLGAAAAGLGPAIVLPGRSYAQAKELKILVWSHFVPRFDKEWFDTFTKNWGKANGVNVTVDHIGLAEIPSRTAAEISAGQGHDLIEWIAPPSQFEPSVLDLGDVVKEAERRFGKQHPLCRRSSYNPNTKKFYSFCPGWTIDPGCYRKSLWEKAGKGTGPVTWEDLVTYGGKIKREQGIQLGIGLSQELDSNMAGRALLWSYDSGIQDENENVALNNPKTVEAVRYMARLYKEAMVPEVFAWTAVSNNQALIAGRASYILNSISAYRSAQKEVPEIAKDIYFTPALKGPRGSGWVSEHVIYNYLVPKYSKNADTAKKFLLALVENYDQAMYASELYNSPAFFDAPIPSGNRGYAPVKGAKKLRDLHNAWFENDPFAIPGEAKGKLSVLKDAEKWSTVVGHPGPASPAVGEVFATFIIPNMYAGGARGTKAEEAVAQAEKQVKAIYAKWREKGLVGGKR
;
A
#
# COMPACT_ATOMS: atom_id res chain seq x y z
N MET A 1 -6.49 -13.19 -80.29
CA MET A 1 -6.96 -13.42 -78.89
C MET A 1 -5.83 -13.00 -77.97
N GLY A 2 -5.90 -12.19 -76.91
CA GLY A 2 -6.89 -11.38 -76.23
C GLY A 2 -6.07 -10.55 -75.20
N ARG A 3 -6.50 -9.32 -74.93
CA ARG A 3 -5.71 -8.19 -74.37
C ARG A 3 -5.29 -8.34 -72.90
N ALA A 4 -4.14 -7.75 -72.55
CA ALA A 4 -3.98 -6.98 -71.30
C ALA A 4 -3.05 -5.77 -71.53
N LYS A 5 -3.62 -4.55 -71.43
CA LYS A 5 -2.95 -3.26 -71.57
C LYS A 5 -2.30 -2.85 -70.24
N ARG A 6 -1.00 -2.54 -70.24
CA ARG A 6 -0.38 -1.64 -69.24
C ARG A 6 -0.93 -0.23 -69.45
N ARG A 7 -1.46 0.40 -68.40
CA ARG A 7 -1.92 1.81 -68.45
C ARG A 7 -1.16 2.63 -67.41
N LEU A 8 -0.40 3.60 -67.92
CA LEU A 8 0.26 4.66 -67.17
C LEU A 8 -0.80 5.57 -66.54
N ILE A 9 -0.63 5.88 -65.26
CA ILE A 9 -1.46 6.85 -64.53
C ILE A 9 -1.20 8.26 -65.10
N SER A 10 -2.27 8.98 -65.43
CA SER A 10 -2.18 10.31 -66.06
C SER A 10 -2.32 11.43 -65.02
N ARG A 11 -1.79 12.63 -65.34
CA ARG A 11 -1.77 13.84 -64.49
C ARG A 11 -3.12 14.29 -63.91
N ARG A 12 -4.26 13.72 -64.32
CA ARG A 12 -5.59 13.99 -63.74
C ARG A 12 -5.91 13.17 -62.48
N ASP A 13 -5.21 12.07 -62.22
CA ASP A 13 -5.44 11.24 -61.03
C ASP A 13 -4.61 11.69 -59.82
N PHE A 14 -3.55 12.48 -60.05
CA PHE A 14 -2.67 13.03 -59.00
C PHE A 14 -3.26 14.29 -58.32
N LEU A 15 -4.18 15.00 -58.97
CA LEU A 15 -4.83 16.21 -58.43
C LEU A 15 -5.98 15.93 -57.45
N LYS A 16 -6.31 14.65 -57.17
CA LYS A 16 -7.35 14.27 -56.20
C LYS A 16 -6.83 13.83 -54.83
N ALA A 17 -5.50 13.78 -54.62
CA ALA A 17 -4.94 13.13 -53.43
C ALA A 17 -3.96 13.97 -52.58
N ALA A 18 -3.66 15.22 -52.93
CA ALA A 18 -2.78 16.03 -52.08
C ALA A 18 -3.02 17.54 -52.25
N GLY A 19 -3.36 18.19 -51.15
CA GLY A 19 -3.18 19.62 -50.98
C GLY A 19 -4.43 20.47 -51.18
N LEU A 20 -4.96 20.99 -50.07
CA LEU A 20 -4.80 22.42 -49.76
C LEU A 20 -5.38 22.69 -48.37
N GLY A 21 -4.50 22.84 -47.39
CA GLY A 21 -4.75 23.72 -46.26
C GLY A 21 -4.38 25.15 -46.67
N ALA A 22 -5.28 26.11 -46.41
CA ALA A 22 -5.03 27.44 -45.83
C ALA A 22 -6.09 28.47 -46.28
N ALA A 23 -6.84 28.96 -45.28
CA ALA A 23 -7.47 30.27 -45.11
C ALA A 23 -8.02 31.04 -46.33
N ALA A 24 -9.35 31.21 -46.35
CA ALA A 24 -10.00 32.42 -46.85
C ALA A 24 -11.15 32.79 -45.90
N ALA A 25 -11.11 34.01 -45.37
CA ALA A 25 -12.17 34.60 -44.56
C ALA A 25 -13.42 34.84 -45.42
N GLY A 26 -14.59 34.41 -44.92
CA GLY A 26 -15.89 34.66 -45.54
C GLY A 26 -16.99 34.43 -44.54
N LEU A 27 -17.61 35.52 -44.08
CA LEU A 27 -18.81 35.53 -43.26
C LEU A 27 -19.97 34.90 -44.04
N GLY A 28 -20.50 33.78 -43.55
CA GLY A 28 -21.72 33.15 -44.03
C GLY A 28 -22.18 32.08 -43.03
N PRO A 29 -23.49 31.97 -42.71
CA PRO A 29 -23.96 31.06 -41.68
C PRO A 29 -23.79 29.62 -42.16
N ALA A 30 -22.77 28.94 -41.63
CA ALA A 30 -22.66 27.50 -41.77
C ALA A 30 -23.84 26.86 -41.03
N ILE A 31 -24.75 26.28 -41.81
CA ILE A 31 -25.81 25.42 -41.32
C ILE A 31 -25.14 24.27 -40.57
N VAL A 32 -25.23 24.31 -39.23
CA VAL A 32 -24.85 23.21 -38.36
C VAL A 32 -25.93 22.15 -38.51
N LEU A 33 -25.63 21.06 -39.21
CA LEU A 33 -26.40 19.83 -39.17
C LEU A 33 -26.25 19.23 -37.75
N PRO A 34 -27.31 19.17 -36.92
CA PRO A 34 -27.22 18.59 -35.59
C PRO A 34 -27.30 17.06 -35.73
N GLY A 35 -26.15 16.43 -35.93
CA GLY A 35 -26.06 14.99 -36.12
C GLY A 35 -24.67 14.49 -35.75
N ARG A 36 -24.53 14.11 -34.47
CA ARG A 36 -23.29 13.63 -33.81
C ARG A 36 -22.31 14.75 -33.47
N SER A 37 -22.62 15.48 -32.40
CA SER A 37 -21.55 15.84 -31.47
C SER A 37 -20.82 14.53 -31.12
N TYR A 38 -19.56 14.39 -31.51
CA TYR A 38 -18.69 13.44 -30.82
C TYR A 38 -18.73 13.87 -29.35
N ALA A 39 -19.52 13.17 -28.54
CA ALA A 39 -19.43 13.32 -27.10
C ALA A 39 -17.94 13.12 -26.79
N GLN A 40 -17.30 14.14 -26.22
CA GLN A 40 -15.89 14.06 -25.84
C GLN A 40 -15.69 12.74 -25.11
N ALA A 41 -14.84 11.86 -25.66
CA ALA A 41 -14.62 10.53 -25.08
C ALA A 41 -14.27 10.73 -23.61
N LYS A 42 -15.02 10.11 -22.70
CA LYS A 42 -14.75 10.22 -21.27
C LYS A 42 -13.37 9.63 -21.04
N GLU A 43 -12.53 10.34 -20.30
CA GLU A 43 -11.18 9.89 -19.97
C GLU A 43 -11.11 9.56 -18.47
N LEU A 44 -10.21 8.67 -18.11
CA LEU A 44 -9.80 8.45 -16.72
C LEU A 44 -8.30 8.16 -16.68
N LYS A 45 -7.53 9.06 -16.07
CA LYS A 45 -6.09 8.85 -15.84
C LYS A 45 -5.85 8.39 -14.41
N ILE A 46 -5.23 7.22 -14.27
CA ILE A 46 -4.97 6.60 -12.97
C ILE A 46 -3.45 6.49 -12.79
N LEU A 47 -2.94 7.03 -11.69
CA LEU A 47 -1.57 6.77 -11.22
C LEU A 47 -1.63 5.67 -10.16
N VAL A 48 -0.92 4.56 -10.38
CA VAL A 48 -0.79 3.46 -9.42
C VAL A 48 0.67 3.12 -9.18
N TRP A 49 0.98 2.60 -8.00
CA TRP A 49 2.34 2.15 -7.73
C TRP A 49 2.63 0.82 -8.46
N SER A 50 3.88 0.60 -8.84
CA SER A 50 4.32 -0.68 -9.39
C SER A 50 4.32 -1.76 -8.31
N HIS A 51 3.40 -2.70 -8.42
CA HIS A 51 3.10 -3.70 -7.40
C HIS A 51 4.26 -4.70 -7.20
N PHE A 52 4.54 -5.07 -5.94
CA PHE A 52 5.60 -6.05 -5.62
C PHE A 52 5.36 -7.44 -6.23
N VAL A 53 4.10 -7.79 -6.48
CA VAL A 53 3.70 -9.00 -7.20
C VAL A 53 3.34 -8.60 -8.64
N PRO A 54 4.24 -8.77 -9.63
CA PRO A 54 4.04 -8.22 -10.98
C PRO A 54 2.83 -8.79 -11.73
N ARG A 55 2.37 -9.97 -11.31
CA ARG A 55 1.16 -10.60 -11.83
C ARG A 55 -0.09 -9.75 -11.59
N PHE A 56 -0.16 -9.05 -10.46
CA PHE A 56 -1.27 -8.15 -10.16
C PHE A 56 -1.41 -7.07 -11.21
N ASP A 57 -0.34 -6.35 -11.52
CA ASP A 57 -0.36 -5.26 -12.51
C ASP A 57 -0.63 -5.80 -13.92
N LYS A 58 0.22 -6.73 -14.36
CA LYS A 58 0.31 -7.14 -15.77
C LYS A 58 -0.85 -8.04 -16.22
N GLU A 59 -1.27 -8.97 -15.36
CA GLU A 59 -2.30 -9.94 -15.73
C GLU A 59 -3.70 -9.47 -15.32
N TRP A 60 -3.82 -8.64 -14.27
CA TRP A 60 -5.12 -8.25 -13.74
C TRP A 60 -5.40 -6.75 -13.85
N PHE A 61 -4.70 -5.87 -13.15
CA PHE A 61 -5.09 -4.46 -13.01
C PHE A 61 -5.16 -3.73 -14.36
N ASP A 62 -4.14 -3.86 -15.20
CA ASP A 62 -4.10 -3.23 -16.53
C ASP A 62 -5.19 -3.78 -17.47
N THR A 63 -5.45 -5.09 -17.40
CA THR A 63 -6.48 -5.74 -18.22
C THR A 63 -7.88 -5.38 -17.72
N PHE A 64 -8.09 -5.39 -16.41
CA PHE A 64 -9.33 -5.03 -15.74
C PHE A 64 -9.72 -3.58 -16.05
N THR A 65 -8.79 -2.63 -15.86
CA THR A 65 -9.01 -1.20 -16.12
C THR A 65 -9.36 -0.94 -17.58
N LYS A 66 -8.63 -1.55 -18.52
CA LYS A 66 -8.91 -1.44 -19.96
C LYS A 66 -10.27 -2.01 -20.34
N ASN A 67 -10.62 -3.19 -19.81
CA ASN A 67 -11.91 -3.83 -20.08
C ASN A 67 -13.06 -3.04 -19.48
N TRP A 68 -12.91 -2.55 -18.25
CA TRP A 68 -13.87 -1.66 -17.60
C TRP A 68 -14.07 -0.37 -18.41
N GLY A 69 -12.98 0.24 -18.88
CA GLY A 69 -13.02 1.43 -19.73
C GLY A 69 -13.83 1.19 -21.01
N LYS A 70 -13.51 0.10 -21.74
CA LYS A 70 -14.25 -0.29 -22.95
C LYS A 70 -15.74 -0.50 -22.67
N ALA A 71 -16.10 -1.20 -21.59
CA ALA A 71 -17.47 -1.48 -21.22
C ALA A 71 -18.27 -0.21 -20.84
N ASN A 72 -17.59 0.84 -20.38
CA ASN A 72 -18.21 2.09 -19.94
C ASN A 72 -18.04 3.26 -20.92
N GLY A 73 -17.43 3.02 -22.10
CA GLY A 73 -17.14 4.09 -23.07
C GLY A 73 -16.15 5.13 -22.53
N VAL A 74 -15.20 4.69 -21.71
CA VAL A 74 -14.15 5.51 -21.09
C VAL A 74 -12.79 5.09 -21.63
N ASN A 75 -11.99 6.05 -22.09
CA ASN A 75 -10.57 5.84 -22.35
C ASN A 75 -9.81 5.88 -21.03
N VAL A 76 -9.30 4.74 -20.58
CA VAL A 76 -8.55 4.63 -19.32
C VAL A 76 -7.06 4.57 -19.61
N THR A 77 -6.28 5.40 -18.95
CA THR A 77 -4.81 5.37 -18.96
C THR A 77 -4.33 5.05 -17.56
N VAL A 78 -3.42 4.08 -17.45
CA VAL A 78 -2.78 3.68 -16.19
C VAL A 78 -1.30 3.98 -16.31
N ASP A 79 -0.81 4.85 -15.44
CA ASP A 79 0.61 5.12 -15.28
C ASP A 79 1.10 4.42 -14.00
N HIS A 80 2.17 3.64 -14.14
CA HIS A 80 2.82 2.94 -13.04
C HIS A 80 3.99 3.76 -12.50
N ILE A 81 4.13 3.87 -11.18
CA ILE A 81 5.19 4.64 -10.52
C ILE A 81 5.86 3.85 -9.40
N GLY A 82 7.15 4.06 -9.16
CA GLY A 82 7.80 3.52 -7.97
C GLY A 82 7.22 4.12 -6.69
N LEU A 83 7.24 3.36 -5.60
CA LEU A 83 6.60 3.77 -4.35
C LEU A 83 7.24 5.03 -3.73
N ALA A 84 8.54 5.22 -3.94
CA ALA A 84 9.29 6.34 -3.37
C ALA A 84 8.95 7.67 -4.08
N GLU A 85 8.47 7.60 -5.32
CA GLU A 85 8.14 8.77 -6.14
C GLU A 85 6.67 9.22 -6.01
N ILE A 86 5.79 8.41 -5.39
CA ILE A 86 4.37 8.77 -5.19
C ILE A 86 4.22 10.13 -4.48
N PRO A 87 4.95 10.45 -3.39
CA PRO A 87 4.76 11.70 -2.67
C PRO A 87 5.11 12.94 -3.50
N SER A 88 6.26 12.91 -4.17
CA SER A 88 6.73 14.04 -4.99
C SER A 88 5.86 14.21 -6.23
N ARG A 89 5.44 13.11 -6.87
CA ARG A 89 4.55 13.16 -8.02
C ARG A 89 3.19 13.74 -7.66
N THR A 90 2.58 13.28 -6.57
CA THR A 90 1.29 13.78 -6.08
C THR A 90 1.36 15.27 -5.74
N ALA A 91 2.41 15.70 -5.02
CA ALA A 91 2.59 17.10 -4.67
C ALA A 91 2.76 17.99 -5.92
N ALA A 92 3.50 17.53 -6.92
CA ALA A 92 3.68 18.23 -8.19
C ALA A 92 2.36 18.41 -8.95
N GLU A 93 1.55 17.35 -9.07
CA GLU A 93 0.25 17.43 -9.78
C GLU A 93 -0.75 18.32 -9.05
N ILE A 94 -0.82 18.23 -7.72
CA ILE A 94 -1.66 19.11 -6.90
C ILE A 94 -1.22 20.57 -7.04
N SER A 95 0.09 20.85 -7.01
CA SER A 95 0.61 22.21 -7.18
C SER A 95 0.37 22.76 -8.58
N ALA A 96 0.44 21.91 -9.61
CA ALA A 96 0.18 22.30 -10.99
C ALA A 96 -1.33 22.46 -11.29
N GLY A 97 -2.21 21.92 -10.44
CA GLY A 97 -3.65 21.89 -10.67
C GLY A 97 -4.04 21.04 -11.88
N GLN A 98 -3.21 20.07 -12.25
CA GLN A 98 -3.42 19.18 -13.39
C GLN A 98 -2.61 17.89 -13.22
N GLY A 99 -3.11 16.79 -13.77
CA GLY A 99 -2.47 15.48 -13.64
C GLY A 99 -3.48 14.35 -13.76
N HIS A 100 -3.29 13.32 -12.96
CA HIS A 100 -4.17 12.16 -12.87
C HIS A 100 -5.48 12.50 -12.17
N ASP A 101 -6.54 11.80 -12.58
CA ASP A 101 -7.87 11.90 -11.97
C ASP A 101 -7.99 11.07 -10.70
N LEU A 102 -7.22 9.98 -10.65
CA LEU A 102 -7.20 9.03 -9.55
C LEU A 102 -5.75 8.68 -9.21
N ILE A 103 -5.32 8.90 -7.97
CA ILE A 103 -3.95 8.66 -7.53
C ILE A 103 -3.96 7.67 -6.38
N GLU A 104 -3.37 6.50 -6.56
CA GLU A 104 -3.19 5.51 -5.50
C GLU A 104 -1.97 5.84 -4.64
N TRP A 105 -2.18 5.77 -3.33
CA TRP A 105 -1.17 5.78 -2.30
C TRP A 105 -1.15 4.44 -1.56
N ILE A 106 0.02 4.07 -1.05
CA ILE A 106 0.22 2.84 -0.26
C ILE A 106 0.35 3.09 1.25
N ALA A 107 0.25 4.35 1.67
CA ALA A 107 0.15 4.78 3.06
C ALA A 107 -0.88 5.93 3.12
N PRO A 108 -1.51 6.21 4.28
CA PRO A 108 -2.55 7.24 4.36
C PRO A 108 -2.05 8.62 3.92
N PRO A 109 -2.59 9.22 2.83
CA PRO A 109 -2.11 10.47 2.25
C PRO A 109 -2.77 11.71 2.86
N SER A 110 -3.07 11.67 4.16
CA SER A 110 -3.95 12.62 4.81
C SER A 110 -3.48 14.08 4.72
N GLN A 111 -2.18 14.33 4.58
CA GLN A 111 -1.63 15.67 4.35
C GLN A 111 -2.18 16.35 3.08
N PHE A 112 -2.70 15.59 2.12
CA PHE A 112 -3.32 16.10 0.90
C PHE A 112 -4.83 16.31 1.00
N GLU A 113 -5.46 16.05 2.16
CA GLU A 113 -6.89 16.26 2.40
C GLU A 113 -7.42 17.62 1.90
N PRO A 114 -6.71 18.76 2.10
CA PRO A 114 -7.18 20.05 1.59
C PRO A 114 -7.33 20.13 0.07
N SER A 115 -6.67 19.25 -0.68
CA SER A 115 -6.52 19.30 -2.15
C SER A 115 -7.34 18.24 -2.89
N VAL A 116 -8.09 17.41 -2.17
CA VAL A 116 -8.85 16.28 -2.73
C VAL A 116 -10.34 16.42 -2.46
N LEU A 117 -11.15 15.70 -3.23
CA LEU A 117 -12.60 15.64 -3.04
C LEU A 117 -12.94 14.78 -1.82
N ASP A 118 -14.05 15.11 -1.15
CA ASP A 118 -14.67 14.22 -0.18
C ASP A 118 -15.36 13.06 -0.92
N LEU A 119 -15.02 11.83 -0.54
CA LEU A 119 -15.51 10.59 -1.12
C LEU A 119 -16.54 9.88 -0.23
N GLY A 120 -17.13 10.60 0.72
CA GLY A 120 -18.15 10.04 1.63
C GLY A 120 -19.38 9.48 0.91
N ASP A 121 -19.73 9.98 -0.28
CA ASP A 121 -20.78 9.41 -1.14
C ASP A 121 -20.38 8.03 -1.69
N VAL A 122 -19.15 7.90 -2.18
CA VAL A 122 -18.60 6.63 -2.68
C VAL A 122 -18.51 5.60 -1.56
N VAL A 123 -18.05 6.00 -0.37
CA VAL A 123 -17.97 5.09 0.79
C VAL A 123 -19.35 4.61 1.22
N LYS A 124 -20.35 5.51 1.29
CA LYS A 124 -21.74 5.11 1.59
C LYS A 124 -22.29 4.13 0.56
N GLU A 125 -22.05 4.37 -0.72
CA GLU A 125 -22.52 3.48 -1.78
C GLU A 125 -21.79 2.13 -1.77
N ALA A 126 -20.48 2.13 -1.53
CA ALA A 126 -19.70 0.91 -1.35
C ALA A 126 -20.21 0.12 -0.14
N GLU A 127 -20.48 0.79 0.99
CA GLU A 127 -21.03 0.12 2.18
C GLU A 127 -22.41 -0.49 1.93
N ARG A 128 -23.25 0.19 1.15
CA ARG A 128 -24.57 -0.30 0.76
C ARG A 128 -24.48 -1.56 -0.12
N ARG A 129 -23.54 -1.59 -1.05
CA ARG A 129 -23.36 -2.69 -2.01
C ARG A 129 -22.57 -3.88 -1.46
N PHE A 130 -21.57 -3.61 -0.62
CA PHE A 130 -20.49 -4.54 -0.32
C PHE A 130 -20.31 -4.80 1.19
N GLY A 131 -21.19 -4.25 2.03
CA GLY A 131 -21.09 -4.37 3.49
C GLY A 131 -20.11 -3.35 4.08
N LYS A 132 -19.93 -3.37 5.40
CA LYS A 132 -19.14 -2.34 6.09
C LYS A 132 -17.67 -2.38 5.70
N GLN A 133 -17.10 -1.21 5.46
CA GLN A 133 -15.66 -1.07 5.27
C GLN A 133 -14.93 -1.42 6.56
N HIS A 134 -13.86 -2.19 6.46
CA HIS A 134 -13.05 -2.64 7.57
C HIS A 134 -12.54 -1.44 8.39
N PRO A 135 -12.59 -1.48 9.74
CA PRO A 135 -12.26 -0.34 10.60
C PRO A 135 -10.86 0.24 10.35
N LEU A 136 -9.86 -0.61 10.09
CA LEU A 136 -8.50 -0.21 9.70
C LEU A 136 -8.52 0.68 8.45
N CYS A 137 -9.14 0.18 7.37
CA CYS A 137 -9.26 0.87 6.09
C CYS A 137 -9.99 2.20 6.23
N ARG A 138 -11.08 2.21 7.00
CA ARG A 138 -11.85 3.44 7.28
C ARG A 138 -10.99 4.48 8.02
N ARG A 139 -10.26 4.07 9.06
CA ARG A 139 -9.42 4.97 9.87
C ARG A 139 -8.20 5.52 9.11
N SER A 140 -7.82 4.87 8.02
CA SER A 140 -6.75 5.30 7.12
C SER A 140 -7.21 6.19 5.96
N SER A 141 -8.53 6.43 5.83
CA SER A 141 -9.11 7.25 4.76
C SER A 141 -10.07 8.35 5.22
N TYR A 142 -10.41 8.39 6.52
CA TYR A 142 -11.38 9.31 7.12
C TYR A 142 -10.75 10.21 8.17
N ASN A 143 -11.03 11.51 8.10
CA ASN A 143 -10.66 12.46 9.14
C ASN A 143 -11.88 12.78 10.03
N PRO A 144 -11.86 12.42 11.33
CA PRO A 144 -12.97 12.67 12.24
C PRO A 144 -13.21 14.17 12.53
N ASN A 145 -12.19 15.02 12.39
CA ASN A 145 -12.29 16.46 12.69
C ASN A 145 -13.04 17.22 11.60
N THR A 146 -12.83 16.85 10.34
CA THR A 146 -13.49 17.47 9.18
C THR A 146 -14.70 16.67 8.68
N LYS A 147 -14.86 15.43 9.17
CA LYS A 147 -15.86 14.45 8.75
C LYS A 147 -15.80 14.09 7.27
N LYS A 148 -14.61 14.15 6.69
CA LYS A 148 -14.37 13.86 5.27
C LYS A 148 -13.68 12.52 5.07
N PHE A 149 -14.07 11.83 4.00
CA PHE A 149 -13.27 10.76 3.43
C PHE A 149 -12.35 11.38 2.38
N TYR A 150 -11.11 11.65 2.76
CA TYR A 150 -10.12 12.26 1.86
C TYR A 150 -9.57 11.28 0.82
N SER A 151 -9.74 9.98 1.05
CA SER A 151 -9.39 8.92 0.12
C SER A 151 -10.45 7.82 0.15
N PHE A 152 -10.39 6.91 -0.82
CA PHE A 152 -11.15 5.68 -0.82
C PHE A 152 -10.20 4.49 -0.65
N CYS A 153 -10.49 3.61 0.31
CA CYS A 153 -9.62 2.47 0.62
C CYS A 153 -10.30 1.13 0.29
N PRO A 154 -9.96 0.48 -0.84
CA PRO A 154 -10.57 -0.78 -1.25
C PRO A 154 -9.93 -2.00 -0.58
N GLY A 155 -8.73 -1.87 0.00
CA GLY A 155 -8.06 -2.94 0.73
C GLY A 155 -6.72 -2.54 1.34
N TRP A 156 -5.99 -3.54 1.80
CA TRP A 156 -4.75 -3.39 2.56
C TRP A 156 -3.89 -4.65 2.45
N THR A 157 -2.67 -4.60 2.96
CA THR A 157 -1.73 -5.72 3.01
C THR A 157 -1.33 -6.00 4.44
N ILE A 158 -1.37 -7.28 4.80
CA ILE A 158 -1.00 -7.79 6.12
C ILE A 158 0.52 -7.72 6.29
N ASP A 159 0.99 -7.27 7.45
CA ASP A 159 2.42 -7.14 7.79
C ASP A 159 2.86 -8.11 8.90
N PRO A 160 3.14 -9.39 8.60
CA PRO A 160 3.61 -10.33 9.61
C PRO A 160 5.12 -10.27 9.83
N GLY A 161 5.55 -10.93 10.92
CA GLY A 161 6.93 -11.37 11.00
C GLY A 161 7.15 -12.57 10.09
N CYS A 162 8.08 -12.48 9.15
CA CYS A 162 8.52 -13.59 8.30
C CYS A 162 9.85 -14.13 8.84
N TYR A 163 9.94 -15.43 9.17
CA TYR A 163 11.14 -16.01 9.78
C TYR A 163 11.57 -17.32 9.11
N ARG A 164 12.88 -17.60 9.17
CA ARG A 164 13.48 -18.84 8.63
C ARG A 164 13.43 -19.94 9.68
N LYS A 165 12.50 -20.89 9.56
CA LYS A 165 12.21 -21.89 10.60
C LYS A 165 13.43 -22.69 11.00
N SER A 166 14.21 -23.18 10.05
CA SER A 166 15.42 -23.97 10.30
C SER A 166 16.46 -23.23 11.15
N LEU A 167 16.64 -21.92 10.95
CA LEU A 167 17.58 -21.10 11.72
C LEU A 167 17.09 -20.88 13.15
N TRP A 168 15.80 -20.59 13.30
CA TRP A 168 15.15 -20.37 14.58
C TRP A 168 15.04 -21.64 15.42
N GLU A 169 14.84 -22.80 14.79
CA GLU A 169 14.85 -24.11 15.45
C GLU A 169 16.21 -24.43 16.06
N LYS A 170 17.29 -24.24 15.30
CA LYS A 170 18.67 -24.39 15.80
C LYS A 170 19.00 -23.43 16.95
N ALA A 171 18.41 -22.24 16.95
CA ALA A 171 18.58 -21.29 18.04
C ALA A 171 17.83 -21.69 19.32
N GLY A 172 16.90 -22.65 19.26
CA GLY A 172 16.06 -23.09 20.37
C GLY A 172 14.66 -22.46 20.41
N LYS A 173 14.19 -21.88 19.29
CA LYS A 173 12.91 -21.19 19.17
C LYS A 173 12.20 -21.55 17.85
N GLY A 174 12.03 -22.86 17.59
CA GLY A 174 11.52 -23.38 16.30
C GLY A 174 10.08 -22.96 15.93
N THR A 175 9.28 -22.52 16.90
CA THR A 175 7.94 -21.95 16.65
C THR A 175 7.98 -20.48 16.25
N GLY A 176 9.18 -19.89 16.09
CA GLY A 176 9.37 -18.49 15.74
C GLY A 176 9.27 -17.52 16.92
N PRO A 177 9.56 -16.23 16.70
CA PRO A 177 9.45 -15.20 17.73
C PRO A 177 7.99 -14.92 18.08
N VAL A 178 7.74 -14.65 19.37
CA VAL A 178 6.43 -14.25 19.91
C VAL A 178 6.50 -12.85 20.53
N THR A 179 7.67 -12.47 21.02
CA THR A 179 7.94 -11.16 21.63
C THR A 179 9.03 -10.42 20.87
N TRP A 180 9.07 -9.09 21.01
CA TRP A 180 10.19 -8.30 20.52
C TRP A 180 11.52 -8.74 21.17
N GLU A 181 11.52 -9.13 22.45
CA GLU A 181 12.74 -9.60 23.13
C GLU A 181 13.29 -10.92 22.55
N ASP A 182 12.43 -11.77 21.97
CA ASP A 182 12.87 -12.97 21.25
C ASP A 182 13.79 -12.61 20.08
N LEU A 183 13.59 -11.46 19.42
CA LEU A 183 14.46 -11.00 18.33
C LEU A 183 15.87 -10.68 18.83
N VAL A 184 16.01 -10.03 19.99
CA VAL A 184 17.32 -9.75 20.59
C VAL A 184 17.99 -11.04 21.03
N THR A 185 17.25 -11.89 21.74
CA THR A 185 17.77 -13.10 22.36
C THR A 185 18.14 -14.15 21.31
N TYR A 186 17.16 -14.61 20.54
CA TYR A 186 17.34 -15.68 19.57
C TYR A 186 17.86 -15.16 18.23
N GLY A 187 17.41 -14.00 17.76
CA GLY A 187 17.97 -13.38 16.57
C GLY A 187 19.45 -13.01 16.74
N GLY A 188 19.84 -12.49 17.90
CA GLY A 188 21.25 -12.26 18.24
C GLY A 188 22.06 -13.56 18.32
N LYS A 189 21.47 -14.63 18.87
CA LYS A 189 22.09 -15.97 18.86
C LYS A 189 22.29 -16.50 17.44
N ILE A 190 21.28 -16.38 16.56
CA ILE A 190 21.39 -16.77 15.14
C ILE A 190 22.51 -15.99 14.46
N LYS A 191 22.61 -14.68 14.67
CA LYS A 191 23.69 -13.88 14.10
C LYS A 191 25.07 -14.34 14.58
N ARG A 192 25.25 -14.56 15.88
CA ARG A 192 26.55 -14.95 16.46
C ARG A 192 26.98 -16.38 16.10
N GLU A 193 26.06 -17.34 16.12
CA GLU A 193 26.39 -18.76 15.97
C GLU A 193 26.23 -19.26 14.53
N GLN A 194 25.34 -18.63 13.74
CA GLN A 194 25.02 -19.06 12.38
C GLN A 194 25.41 -18.02 11.32
N GLY A 195 25.87 -16.82 11.72
CA GLY A 195 26.31 -15.77 10.81
C GLY A 195 25.19 -15.06 10.04
N ILE A 196 23.92 -15.25 10.42
CA ILE A 196 22.75 -14.70 9.72
C ILE A 196 22.07 -13.62 10.56
N GLN A 197 21.93 -12.40 10.02
CA GLN A 197 21.33 -11.27 10.75
C GLN A 197 19.79 -11.29 10.76
N LEU A 198 19.17 -10.34 11.46
CA LEU A 198 17.78 -9.92 11.23
C LEU A 198 17.73 -8.84 10.15
N GLY A 199 16.55 -8.68 9.54
CA GLY A 199 16.28 -7.65 8.55
C GLY A 199 15.12 -6.73 8.92
N ILE A 200 15.37 -5.85 9.89
CA ILE A 200 14.53 -4.68 10.17
C ILE A 200 15.33 -3.44 9.75
N GLY A 201 14.71 -2.52 9.01
CA GLY A 201 15.38 -1.32 8.52
C GLY A 201 15.50 -0.21 9.59
N LEU A 202 16.46 0.70 9.37
CA LEU A 202 16.64 1.94 10.14
C LEU A 202 16.92 3.12 9.20
N SER A 203 16.29 3.12 8.02
CA SER A 203 16.48 4.11 6.96
C SER A 203 15.19 4.88 6.66
N GLN A 204 15.28 5.88 5.79
CA GLN A 204 14.15 6.71 5.36
C GLN A 204 13.37 6.00 4.25
N GLU A 205 12.70 4.90 4.62
CA GLU A 205 11.87 4.11 3.71
C GLU A 205 10.64 3.54 4.44
N LEU A 206 9.74 2.93 3.67
CA LEU A 206 8.41 2.50 4.11
C LEU A 206 8.48 1.52 5.29
N ASP A 207 9.26 0.45 5.14
CA ASP A 207 9.26 -0.69 6.03
C ASP A 207 9.86 -0.32 7.40
N SER A 208 10.90 0.51 7.42
CA SER A 208 11.50 1.09 8.63
C SER A 208 10.48 1.93 9.40
N ASN A 209 9.62 2.68 8.69
CA ASN A 209 8.58 3.50 9.30
C ASN A 209 7.48 2.63 9.91
N MET A 210 7.07 1.57 9.20
CA MET A 210 6.09 0.60 9.70
C MET A 210 6.63 -0.16 10.91
N ALA A 211 7.85 -0.70 10.83
CA ALA A 211 8.49 -1.43 11.91
C ALA A 211 8.74 -0.56 13.15
N GLY A 212 9.19 0.69 12.96
CA GLY A 212 9.36 1.64 14.06
C GLY A 212 8.05 1.95 14.78
N ARG A 213 6.94 2.10 14.05
CA ARG A 213 5.61 2.32 14.65
C ARG A 213 5.09 1.08 15.36
N ALA A 214 5.22 -0.09 14.75
CA ALA A 214 4.89 -1.38 15.38
C ALA A 214 5.60 -1.52 16.73
N LEU A 215 6.90 -1.20 16.78
CA LEU A 215 7.66 -1.21 18.02
C LEU A 215 7.13 -0.21 19.05
N LEU A 216 6.85 1.05 18.67
CA LEU A 216 6.28 2.04 19.58
C LEU A 216 4.98 1.55 20.23
N TRP A 217 4.06 1.04 19.41
CA TRP A 217 2.75 0.58 19.87
C TRP A 217 2.84 -0.68 20.73
N SER A 218 3.69 -1.64 20.37
CA SER A 218 3.94 -2.82 21.20
C SER A 218 4.59 -2.46 22.54
N TYR A 219 5.26 -1.31 22.64
CA TYR A 219 5.75 -0.72 23.89
C TYR A 219 4.73 0.24 24.54
N ASP A 220 3.44 0.16 24.18
CA ASP A 220 2.36 0.96 24.78
C ASP A 220 2.61 2.47 24.72
N SER A 221 3.24 2.91 23.64
CA SER A 221 3.52 4.30 23.29
C SER A 221 2.94 4.61 21.92
N GLY A 222 2.87 5.89 21.56
CA GLY A 222 2.46 6.33 20.23
C GLY A 222 2.96 7.73 19.95
N ILE A 223 2.73 8.19 18.72
CA ILE A 223 3.03 9.58 18.33
C ILE A 223 2.02 10.54 18.98
N GLN A 224 0.79 10.09 19.13
CA GLN A 224 -0.33 10.81 19.69
C GLN A 224 -1.14 9.92 20.64
N ASP A 225 -2.02 10.53 21.44
CA ASP A 225 -3.10 9.84 22.14
C ASP A 225 -4.37 9.70 21.27
N GLU A 226 -5.43 9.11 21.82
CA GLU A 226 -6.73 8.94 21.15
C GLU A 226 -7.39 10.27 20.77
N ASN A 227 -7.01 11.36 21.44
CA ASN A 227 -7.52 12.71 21.24
C ASN A 227 -6.59 13.56 20.37
N GLU A 228 -5.61 12.96 19.68
CA GLU A 228 -4.65 13.65 18.80
C GLU A 228 -3.73 14.66 19.51
N ASN A 229 -3.52 14.50 20.83
CA ASN A 229 -2.43 15.20 21.53
C ASN A 229 -1.12 14.46 21.30
N VAL A 230 -0.03 15.19 21.02
CA VAL A 230 1.29 14.59 20.86
C VAL A 230 1.73 13.95 22.17
N ALA A 231 2.12 12.67 22.11
CA ALA A 231 2.45 11.84 23.26
C ALA A 231 3.77 11.07 23.09
N LEU A 232 4.60 11.44 22.10
CA LEU A 232 5.82 10.71 21.74
C LEU A 232 6.92 10.84 22.81
N ASN A 233 7.03 11.96 23.53
CA ASN A 233 8.03 12.08 24.59
C ASN A 233 7.52 11.54 25.93
N ASN A 234 7.69 10.24 26.13
CA ASN A 234 7.38 9.55 27.38
C ASN A 234 8.41 8.44 27.69
N PRO A 235 8.46 7.92 28.94
CA PRO A 235 9.43 6.90 29.34
C PRO A 235 9.36 5.59 28.53
N LYS A 236 8.20 5.20 28.01
CA LYS A 236 8.03 3.99 27.21
C LYS A 236 8.60 4.15 25.80
N THR A 237 8.56 5.36 25.24
CA THR A 237 9.25 5.67 23.98
C THR A 237 10.77 5.59 24.15
N VAL A 238 11.29 6.12 25.26
CA VAL A 238 12.71 6.03 25.60
C VAL A 238 13.12 4.55 25.75
N GLU A 239 12.30 3.73 26.41
CA GLU A 239 12.48 2.28 26.51
C GLU A 239 12.57 1.63 25.11
N ALA A 240 11.64 1.96 24.21
CA ALA A 240 11.61 1.43 22.85
C ALA A 240 12.87 1.84 22.04
N VAL A 241 13.34 3.08 22.17
CA VAL A 241 14.58 3.53 21.49
C VAL A 241 15.81 2.79 22.02
N ARG A 242 15.91 2.60 23.34
CA ARG A 242 16.97 1.78 23.95
C ARG A 242 16.91 0.34 23.48
N TYR A 243 15.71 -0.23 23.37
CA TYR A 243 15.52 -1.58 22.83
C TYR A 243 16.01 -1.67 21.38
N MET A 244 15.63 -0.72 20.50
CA MET A 244 16.09 -0.75 19.11
C MET A 244 17.61 -0.65 18.99
N ALA A 245 18.26 0.16 19.84
CA ALA A 245 19.72 0.22 19.90
C ALA A 245 20.34 -1.13 20.31
N ARG A 246 19.72 -1.85 21.27
CA ARG A 246 20.12 -3.22 21.63
C ARG A 246 19.91 -4.20 20.47
N LEU A 247 18.75 -4.16 19.82
CA LEU A 247 18.44 -5.03 18.68
C LEU A 247 19.45 -4.84 17.56
N TYR A 248 19.77 -3.59 17.23
CA TYR A 248 20.77 -3.26 16.23
C TYR A 248 22.12 -3.91 16.56
N LYS A 249 22.62 -3.69 17.79
CA LYS A 249 23.89 -4.24 18.27
C LYS A 249 23.93 -5.77 18.22
N GLU A 250 22.90 -6.41 18.75
CA GLU A 250 22.91 -7.86 18.95
C GLU A 250 22.64 -8.64 17.66
N ALA A 251 21.78 -8.12 16.77
CA ALA A 251 21.16 -8.95 15.74
C ALA A 251 21.13 -8.35 14.33
N MET A 252 21.54 -7.10 14.13
CA MET A 252 21.50 -6.42 12.82
C MET A 252 22.90 -6.04 12.32
N VAL A 253 22.98 -5.45 11.12
CA VAL A 253 24.24 -5.04 10.46
C VAL A 253 24.13 -3.60 9.96
N PRO A 254 25.24 -2.85 9.79
CA PRO A 254 25.20 -1.42 9.45
C PRO A 254 24.43 -1.06 8.18
N GLU A 255 24.30 -1.99 7.23
CA GLU A 255 23.60 -1.80 5.97
C GLU A 255 22.14 -1.37 6.14
N VAL A 256 21.50 -1.73 7.26
CA VAL A 256 20.10 -1.39 7.59
C VAL A 256 19.82 0.12 7.59
N PHE A 257 20.86 0.94 7.71
CA PHE A 257 20.75 2.40 7.63
C PHE A 257 20.68 2.95 6.20
N ALA A 258 20.96 2.13 5.19
CA ALA A 258 20.95 2.50 3.77
C ALA A 258 19.92 1.68 2.98
N TRP A 259 19.04 0.96 3.68
CA TRP A 259 18.03 0.11 3.04
C TRP A 259 16.96 0.91 2.33
N THR A 260 16.35 0.25 1.35
CA THR A 260 15.14 0.66 0.64
C THR A 260 14.04 -0.36 0.95
N ALA A 261 12.80 -0.09 0.54
CA ALA A 261 11.66 -0.98 0.79
C ALA A 261 11.77 -2.38 0.15
N VAL A 262 12.77 -2.64 -0.71
CA VAL A 262 13.05 -3.99 -1.25
C VAL A 262 14.14 -4.73 -0.49
N SER A 263 14.90 -4.04 0.36
CA SER A 263 16.16 -4.56 0.90
C SER A 263 15.96 -5.72 1.88
N ASN A 264 14.90 -5.70 2.71
CA ASN A 264 14.63 -6.80 3.63
C ASN A 264 14.23 -8.09 2.89
N ASN A 265 13.41 -8.00 1.82
CA ASN A 265 13.01 -9.09 0.96
C ASN A 265 14.25 -9.72 0.30
N GLN A 266 15.09 -8.89 -0.30
CA GLN A 266 16.35 -9.32 -0.90
C GLN A 266 17.26 -10.02 0.11
N ALA A 267 17.34 -9.51 1.35
CA ALA A 267 18.15 -10.15 2.39
C ALA A 267 17.59 -11.52 2.81
N LEU A 268 16.25 -11.66 2.95
CA LEU A 268 15.62 -12.93 3.29
C LEU A 268 15.79 -13.97 2.17
N ILE A 269 15.51 -13.58 0.93
CA ILE A 269 15.62 -14.45 -0.27
C ILE A 269 17.06 -14.90 -0.48
N ALA A 270 18.03 -14.00 -0.30
CA ALA A 270 19.46 -14.34 -0.39
C ALA A 270 19.98 -15.19 0.79
N GLY A 271 19.11 -15.59 1.73
CA GLY A 271 19.48 -16.38 2.90
C GLY A 271 20.31 -15.62 3.94
N ARG A 272 20.36 -14.29 3.86
CA ARG A 272 21.14 -13.43 4.78
C ARG A 272 20.32 -12.89 5.94
N ALA A 273 18.99 -12.92 5.88
CA ALA A 273 18.12 -12.58 7.00
C ALA A 273 17.43 -13.82 7.59
N SER A 274 17.34 -13.87 8.92
CA SER A 274 16.64 -14.91 9.67
C SER A 274 15.20 -14.52 10.04
N TYR A 275 14.92 -13.23 10.04
CA TYR A 275 13.60 -12.63 10.28
C TYR A 275 13.51 -11.28 9.56
N ILE A 276 12.35 -10.97 9.01
CA ILE A 276 11.97 -9.62 8.56
C ILE A 276 10.55 -9.31 9.05
N LEU A 277 10.22 -8.03 9.17
CA LEU A 277 8.83 -7.57 9.31
C LEU A 277 8.42 -7.01 7.94
N ASN A 278 7.64 -7.79 7.19
CA ASN A 278 7.17 -7.44 5.86
C ASN A 278 5.97 -8.33 5.51
N SER A 279 5.12 -7.85 4.61
CA SER A 279 4.16 -8.62 3.82
C SER A 279 4.73 -9.90 3.18
N ILE A 280 3.85 -10.76 2.67
CA ILE A 280 4.22 -12.05 2.06
C ILE A 280 5.00 -11.94 0.73
N SER A 281 5.37 -10.74 0.29
CA SER A 281 6.10 -10.53 -0.98
C SER A 281 7.43 -11.28 -1.03
N ALA A 282 8.25 -11.25 0.03
CA ALA A 282 9.50 -12.02 0.08
C ALA A 282 9.26 -13.51 -0.14
N TYR A 283 8.17 -14.03 0.45
CA TYR A 283 7.78 -15.42 0.30
C TYR A 283 7.37 -15.74 -1.14
N ARG A 284 6.53 -14.89 -1.77
CA ARG A 284 6.12 -15.06 -3.17
C ARG A 284 7.27 -14.98 -4.17
N SER A 285 8.20 -14.05 -3.97
CA SER A 285 9.43 -13.98 -4.76
C SER A 285 10.32 -15.20 -4.54
N ALA A 286 10.52 -15.63 -3.29
CA ALA A 286 11.31 -16.81 -2.98
C ALA A 286 10.74 -18.08 -3.62
N GLN A 287 9.41 -18.25 -3.70
CA GLN A 287 8.79 -19.42 -4.34
C GLN A 287 9.20 -19.55 -5.82
N LYS A 288 9.47 -18.42 -6.49
CA LYS A 288 9.87 -18.36 -7.90
C LYS A 288 11.39 -18.44 -8.07
N GLU A 289 12.13 -17.74 -7.22
CA GLU A 289 13.57 -17.54 -7.39
C GLU A 289 14.41 -18.57 -6.63
N VAL A 290 14.03 -18.88 -5.38
CA VAL A 290 14.78 -19.77 -4.48
C VAL A 290 13.84 -20.65 -3.65
N PRO A 291 13.20 -21.68 -4.25
CA PRO A 291 12.18 -22.52 -3.62
C PRO A 291 12.53 -23.10 -2.24
N GLU A 292 13.79 -23.43 -2.00
CA GLU A 292 14.24 -23.97 -0.70
C GLU A 292 14.17 -22.92 0.42
N ILE A 293 14.41 -21.64 0.09
CA ILE A 293 14.22 -20.54 1.04
C ILE A 293 12.72 -20.38 1.31
N ALA A 294 11.88 -20.42 0.26
CA ALA A 294 10.43 -20.29 0.41
C ALA A 294 9.86 -21.35 1.35
N LYS A 295 10.23 -22.63 1.16
CA LYS A 295 9.83 -23.75 2.02
C LYS A 295 10.15 -23.51 3.50
N ASP A 296 11.25 -22.83 3.78
CA ASP A 296 11.74 -22.54 5.13
C ASP A 296 11.25 -21.20 5.71
N ILE A 297 10.57 -20.34 4.94
CA ILE A 297 9.93 -19.13 5.46
C ILE A 297 8.61 -19.48 6.15
N TYR A 298 8.42 -19.03 7.38
CA TYR A 298 7.18 -19.15 8.16
C TYR A 298 6.77 -17.77 8.69
N PHE A 299 5.55 -17.67 9.21
CA PHE A 299 4.96 -16.40 9.63
C PHE A 299 4.59 -16.40 11.11
N THR A 300 4.66 -15.23 11.74
CA THR A 300 4.19 -14.97 13.10
C THR A 300 3.36 -13.68 13.10
N PRO A 301 2.32 -13.55 13.94
CA PRO A 301 1.55 -12.32 14.04
C PRO A 301 2.38 -11.20 14.69
N ALA A 302 1.74 -10.07 15.02
CA ALA A 302 2.39 -8.97 15.72
C ALA A 302 3.13 -9.45 16.99
N LEU A 303 4.40 -9.06 17.11
CA LEU A 303 5.22 -9.40 18.26
C LEU A 303 4.80 -8.59 19.49
N LYS A 304 4.72 -9.27 20.62
CA LYS A 304 4.37 -8.64 21.90
C LYS A 304 5.55 -7.87 22.46
N GLY A 305 5.30 -6.65 22.92
CA GLY A 305 6.26 -5.91 23.74
C GLY A 305 6.22 -6.32 25.20
N PRO A 306 6.97 -5.61 26.07
CA PRO A 306 7.22 -6.03 27.46
C PRO A 306 5.97 -6.10 28.35
N ARG A 307 4.86 -5.48 27.94
CA ARG A 307 3.59 -5.44 28.69
C ARG A 307 2.45 -6.17 27.99
N GLY A 308 2.76 -6.95 26.95
CA GLY A 308 1.81 -7.84 26.28
C GLY A 308 1.10 -7.25 25.05
N SER A 309 1.14 -5.95 24.84
CA SER A 309 0.65 -5.31 23.60
C SER A 309 1.42 -5.81 22.39
N GLY A 310 0.70 -6.18 21.33
CA GLY A 310 1.25 -6.67 20.07
C GLY A 310 0.52 -6.04 18.91
N TRP A 311 1.09 -4.96 18.37
CA TRP A 311 0.54 -4.23 17.25
C TRP A 311 1.55 -4.14 16.13
N VAL A 312 1.05 -4.09 14.90
CA VAL A 312 1.84 -3.81 13.71
C VAL A 312 1.03 -2.92 12.78
N SER A 313 1.73 -2.16 11.95
CA SER A 313 1.08 -1.34 10.94
C SER A 313 0.49 -2.24 9.86
N GLU A 314 -0.54 -1.79 9.16
CA GLU A 314 -0.72 -2.29 7.80
C GLU A 314 0.54 -2.01 6.97
N HIS A 315 0.99 -2.98 6.15
CA HIS A 315 2.22 -2.83 5.36
C HIS A 315 1.99 -1.82 4.23
N VAL A 316 0.97 -2.10 3.43
CA VAL A 316 0.45 -1.26 2.36
C VAL A 316 -1.04 -1.06 2.61
N ILE A 317 -1.51 0.18 2.46
CA ILE A 317 -2.93 0.51 2.49
C ILE A 317 -3.31 1.33 1.29
N TYR A 318 -4.03 0.69 0.38
CA TYR A 318 -4.42 1.25 -0.90
C TYR A 318 -5.39 2.40 -0.64
N ASN A 319 -4.95 3.63 -0.88
CA ASN A 319 -5.72 4.85 -0.69
C ASN A 319 -5.79 5.60 -2.00
N TYR A 320 -6.96 5.62 -2.60
CA TYR A 320 -7.19 6.34 -3.86
C TYR A 320 -7.68 7.75 -3.58
N LEU A 321 -6.91 8.75 -4.02
CA LEU A 321 -7.26 10.15 -4.00
C LEU A 321 -7.96 10.54 -5.29
N VAL A 322 -8.98 11.40 -5.19
CA VAL A 322 -9.54 12.15 -6.33
C VAL A 322 -9.19 13.63 -6.14
N PRO A 323 -8.18 14.16 -6.83
CA PRO A 323 -7.79 15.57 -6.69
C PRO A 323 -8.92 16.53 -7.11
N LYS A 324 -9.01 17.69 -6.45
CA LYS A 324 -10.03 18.71 -6.74
C LYS A 324 -9.97 19.25 -8.17
N TYR A 325 -8.81 19.19 -8.81
CA TYR A 325 -8.66 19.63 -10.20
C TYR A 325 -9.20 18.62 -11.23
N SER A 326 -9.49 17.37 -10.82
CA SER A 326 -9.95 16.33 -11.73
C SER A 326 -11.26 16.75 -12.39
N LYS A 327 -11.29 16.63 -13.72
CA LYS A 327 -12.50 16.88 -14.52
C LYS A 327 -13.34 15.61 -14.70
N ASN A 328 -12.85 14.47 -14.24
CA ASN A 328 -13.44 13.14 -14.44
C ASN A 328 -13.84 12.46 -13.12
N ALA A 329 -14.13 13.24 -12.07
CA ALA A 329 -14.44 12.75 -10.73
C ALA A 329 -15.54 11.69 -10.70
N ASP A 330 -16.66 11.89 -11.40
CA ASP A 330 -17.75 10.90 -11.46
C ASP A 330 -17.32 9.56 -12.07
N THR A 331 -16.45 9.61 -13.07
CA THR A 331 -15.88 8.41 -13.71
C THR A 331 -14.95 7.70 -12.73
N ALA A 332 -14.11 8.44 -12.02
CA ALA A 332 -13.22 7.90 -10.98
C ALA A 332 -14.01 7.23 -9.85
N LYS A 333 -15.07 7.86 -9.35
CA LYS A 333 -15.97 7.29 -8.32
C LYS A 333 -16.62 5.97 -8.77
N LYS A 334 -17.08 5.89 -10.03
CA LYS A 334 -17.62 4.65 -10.60
C LYS A 334 -16.57 3.55 -10.71
N PHE A 335 -15.35 3.92 -11.12
CA PHE A 335 -14.24 2.97 -11.19
C PHE A 335 -13.91 2.37 -9.82
N LEU A 336 -13.87 3.19 -8.76
CA LEU A 336 -13.62 2.73 -7.39
C LEU A 336 -14.65 1.70 -6.90
N LEU A 337 -15.93 1.89 -7.22
CA LEU A 337 -16.96 0.90 -6.91
C LEU A 337 -16.79 -0.40 -7.70
N ALA A 338 -16.40 -0.32 -8.97
CA ALA A 338 -16.13 -1.49 -9.80
C ALA A 338 -14.88 -2.25 -9.33
N LEU A 339 -13.87 -1.54 -8.79
CA LEU A 339 -12.68 -2.14 -8.19
C LEU A 339 -13.07 -3.00 -6.97
N VAL A 340 -13.93 -2.51 -6.08
CA VAL A 340 -14.41 -3.30 -4.92
C VAL A 340 -15.25 -4.49 -5.37
N GLU A 341 -16.12 -4.31 -6.37
CA GLU A 341 -16.94 -5.39 -6.92
C GLU A 341 -16.11 -6.57 -7.47
N ASN A 342 -14.87 -6.32 -7.91
CA ASN A 342 -13.97 -7.32 -8.47
C ASN A 342 -12.75 -7.61 -7.59
N TYR A 343 -12.82 -7.28 -6.29
CA TYR A 343 -11.68 -7.42 -5.38
C TYR A 343 -11.33 -8.88 -5.07
N ASP A 344 -12.22 -9.83 -5.34
CA ASP A 344 -11.91 -11.28 -5.34
C ASP A 344 -10.74 -11.60 -6.27
N GLN A 345 -10.73 -10.99 -7.45
CA GLN A 345 -9.67 -11.16 -8.43
C GLN A 345 -8.41 -10.41 -8.04
N ALA A 346 -8.53 -9.25 -7.39
CA ALA A 346 -7.40 -8.51 -6.82
C ALA A 346 -6.61 -9.37 -5.82
N MET A 347 -7.31 -10.01 -4.89
CA MET A 347 -6.72 -10.93 -3.91
C MET A 347 -6.02 -12.11 -4.60
N TYR A 348 -6.66 -12.71 -5.61
CA TYR A 348 -6.09 -13.87 -6.29
C TYR A 348 -4.90 -13.51 -7.19
N ALA A 349 -4.99 -12.44 -7.98
CA ALA A 349 -3.95 -12.00 -8.91
C ALA A 349 -2.71 -11.44 -8.19
N SER A 350 -2.90 -10.91 -6.98
CA SER A 350 -1.81 -10.51 -6.09
C SER A 350 -1.19 -11.66 -5.30
N GLU A 351 -1.59 -12.91 -5.59
CA GLU A 351 -1.10 -14.10 -4.86
C GLU A 351 -1.34 -14.01 -3.35
N LEU A 352 -2.50 -13.46 -2.95
CA LEU A 352 -2.91 -13.18 -1.57
C LEU A 352 -2.11 -12.07 -0.85
N TYR A 353 -1.34 -11.27 -1.58
CA TYR A 353 -0.70 -10.08 -1.02
C TYR A 353 -1.74 -9.02 -0.61
N ASN A 354 -2.81 -8.88 -1.40
CA ASN A 354 -3.88 -7.92 -1.12
C ASN A 354 -4.98 -8.60 -0.29
N SER A 355 -5.41 -7.92 0.77
CA SER A 355 -6.60 -8.23 1.55
C SER A 355 -7.70 -7.18 1.31
N PRO A 356 -8.98 -7.57 1.34
CA PRO A 356 -10.08 -6.67 1.04
C PRO A 356 -10.39 -5.73 2.21
N ALA A 357 -10.87 -4.53 1.91
CA ALA A 357 -11.49 -3.66 2.91
C ALA A 357 -12.96 -4.04 3.16
N PHE A 358 -13.61 -4.69 2.19
CA PHE A 358 -15.03 -5.05 2.23
C PHE A 358 -15.18 -6.58 2.29
N PHE A 359 -14.84 -7.17 3.45
CA PHE A 359 -14.88 -8.62 3.64
C PHE A 359 -16.26 -9.26 3.41
N ASP A 360 -17.33 -8.48 3.60
CA ASP A 360 -18.72 -8.92 3.38
C ASP A 360 -19.20 -8.79 1.94
N ALA A 361 -18.35 -8.29 1.02
CA ALA A 361 -18.73 -8.12 -0.38
C ALA A 361 -19.09 -9.48 -0.99
N PRO A 362 -20.23 -9.59 -1.69
CA PRO A 362 -20.62 -10.81 -2.36
C PRO A 362 -19.66 -11.11 -3.52
N ILE A 363 -19.36 -12.38 -3.74
CA ILE A 363 -18.54 -12.82 -4.87
C ILE A 363 -19.42 -12.77 -6.13
N PRO A 364 -19.02 -12.04 -7.20
CA PRO A 364 -19.79 -12.05 -8.43
C PRO A 364 -19.90 -13.45 -9.04
N SER A 365 -21.01 -13.72 -9.73
CA SER A 365 -21.21 -14.98 -10.44
C SER A 365 -20.31 -15.13 -11.67
N GLY A 366 -20.12 -16.37 -12.12
CA GLY A 366 -19.41 -16.69 -13.37
C GLY A 366 -17.96 -17.11 -13.14
N ASN A 367 -17.21 -17.27 -14.24
CA ASN A 367 -15.78 -17.58 -14.14
C ASN A 367 -15.02 -16.35 -13.65
N ARG A 368 -14.40 -16.48 -12.47
CA ARG A 368 -13.66 -15.39 -11.81
C ARG A 368 -12.15 -15.45 -12.04
N GLY A 369 -11.63 -16.44 -12.77
CA GLY A 369 -10.20 -16.60 -13.01
C GLY A 369 -9.46 -17.39 -11.93
N TYR A 370 -10.19 -18.05 -11.04
CA TYR A 370 -9.66 -18.96 -10.01
C TYR A 370 -10.58 -20.18 -9.83
N ALA A 371 -10.04 -21.25 -9.24
CA ALA A 371 -10.81 -22.46 -8.97
C ALA A 371 -11.97 -22.18 -7.97
N PRO A 372 -13.19 -22.68 -8.21
CA PRO A 372 -14.31 -22.46 -7.30
C PRO A 372 -14.01 -22.94 -5.87
N VAL A 373 -14.29 -22.08 -4.89
CA VAL A 373 -14.18 -22.43 -3.47
C VAL A 373 -15.56 -22.86 -2.96
N LYS A 374 -15.67 -24.11 -2.52
CA LYS A 374 -16.95 -24.70 -2.10
C LYS A 374 -17.58 -23.89 -0.96
N GLY A 375 -18.82 -23.44 -1.18
CA GLY A 375 -19.61 -22.72 -0.17
C GLY A 375 -19.25 -21.24 0.01
N ALA A 376 -18.24 -20.73 -0.72
CA ALA A 376 -17.87 -19.32 -0.65
C ALA A 376 -18.98 -18.45 -1.27
N LYS A 377 -19.41 -17.43 -0.52
CA LYS A 377 -20.42 -16.45 -0.94
C LYS A 377 -19.90 -15.02 -0.88
N LYS A 378 -18.93 -14.76 0.00
CA LYS A 378 -18.35 -13.44 0.25
C LYS A 378 -16.82 -13.49 0.22
N LEU A 379 -16.18 -12.33 0.10
CA LEU A 379 -14.71 -12.22 0.10
C LEU A 379 -14.07 -12.83 1.35
N ARG A 380 -14.71 -12.75 2.53
CA ARG A 380 -14.22 -13.41 3.76
C ARG A 380 -14.10 -14.92 3.62
N ASP A 381 -15.01 -15.56 2.89
CA ASP A 381 -14.97 -17.02 2.69
C ASP A 381 -13.77 -17.40 1.82
N LEU A 382 -13.50 -16.62 0.76
CA LEU A 382 -12.31 -16.79 -0.09
C LEU A 382 -11.02 -16.53 0.68
N HIS A 383 -10.96 -15.42 1.41
CA HIS A 383 -9.82 -15.06 2.25
C HIS A 383 -9.47 -16.21 3.21
N ASN A 384 -10.44 -16.70 3.97
CA ASN A 384 -10.19 -17.75 4.94
C ASN A 384 -9.77 -19.06 4.26
N ALA A 385 -10.46 -19.47 3.20
CA ALA A 385 -10.14 -20.71 2.50
C ALA A 385 -8.74 -20.69 1.88
N TRP A 386 -8.34 -19.58 1.24
CA TRP A 386 -7.03 -19.44 0.61
C TRP A 386 -5.88 -19.29 1.62
N PHE A 387 -6.10 -18.64 2.76
CA PHE A 387 -5.09 -18.56 3.80
C PHE A 387 -4.95 -19.88 4.59
N GLU A 388 -6.00 -20.70 4.66
CA GLU A 388 -5.91 -22.09 5.15
C GLU A 388 -5.17 -22.99 4.18
N ASN A 389 -5.54 -22.90 2.90
CA ASN A 389 -5.03 -23.72 1.82
C ASN A 389 -4.56 -22.83 0.68
N ASP A 390 -3.30 -22.41 0.77
CA ASP A 390 -2.68 -21.49 -0.19
C ASP A 390 -2.70 -22.10 -1.61
N PRO A 391 -3.46 -21.51 -2.55
CA PRO A 391 -3.54 -22.02 -3.92
C PRO A 391 -2.22 -21.78 -4.70
N PHE A 392 -1.28 -21.03 -4.14
CA PHE A 392 0.02 -20.73 -4.71
C PHE A 392 1.17 -21.47 -4.02
N ALA A 393 0.89 -22.39 -3.09
CA ALA A 393 1.93 -23.20 -2.44
C ALA A 393 2.66 -24.07 -3.48
N ILE A 394 4.00 -24.16 -3.38
CA ILE A 394 4.80 -24.99 -4.28
C ILE A 394 4.98 -26.42 -3.72
N PRO A 395 5.31 -27.42 -4.56
CA PRO A 395 5.54 -28.79 -4.10
C PRO A 395 6.60 -28.87 -2.99
N GLY A 396 6.29 -29.60 -1.93
CA GLY A 396 7.17 -29.81 -0.78
C GLY A 396 7.08 -28.74 0.32
N GLU A 397 6.21 -27.73 0.18
CA GLU A 397 5.94 -26.80 1.27
C GLU A 397 5.02 -27.39 2.34
N ALA A 398 5.22 -26.95 3.59
CA ALA A 398 4.27 -27.23 4.65
C ALA A 398 2.92 -26.57 4.35
N LYS A 399 1.84 -27.29 4.63
CA LYS A 399 0.46 -26.77 4.49
C LYS A 399 0.16 -25.77 5.60
N GLY A 400 -0.74 -24.82 5.32
CA GLY A 400 -1.28 -23.91 6.33
C GLY A 400 -0.33 -22.81 6.79
N LYS A 401 0.80 -22.56 6.10
CA LYS A 401 1.77 -21.51 6.48
C LYS A 401 1.13 -20.12 6.63
N LEU A 402 0.16 -19.80 5.78
CA LEU A 402 -0.55 -18.51 5.84
C LEU A 402 -1.69 -18.48 6.86
N SER A 403 -2.06 -19.60 7.50
CA SER A 403 -3.23 -19.69 8.37
C SER A 403 -3.19 -18.72 9.56
N VAL A 404 -1.98 -18.39 10.03
CA VAL A 404 -1.73 -17.45 11.13
C VAL A 404 -2.09 -16.00 10.77
N LEU A 405 -2.28 -15.69 9.48
CA LEU A 405 -2.59 -14.35 9.00
C LEU A 405 -4.09 -14.12 8.80
N LYS A 406 -4.93 -15.17 8.94
CA LYS A 406 -6.38 -15.08 8.69
C LYS A 406 -7.09 -14.05 9.54
N ASP A 407 -6.64 -13.87 10.78
CA ASP A 407 -7.19 -12.93 11.74
C ASP A 407 -6.29 -11.71 11.97
N ALA A 408 -5.51 -11.34 10.95
CA ALA A 408 -4.65 -10.15 10.98
C ALA A 408 -5.38 -8.85 11.34
N GLU A 409 -6.69 -8.78 11.10
CA GLU A 409 -7.57 -7.70 11.55
C GLU A 409 -7.52 -7.46 13.07
N LYS A 410 -7.13 -8.45 13.89
CA LYS A 410 -7.07 -8.34 15.35
C LYS A 410 -5.79 -7.66 15.86
N TRP A 411 -4.73 -7.62 15.06
CA TRP A 411 -3.41 -7.15 15.50
C TRP A 411 -2.79 -6.09 14.57
N SER A 412 -3.46 -5.77 13.45
CA SER A 412 -3.07 -4.68 12.56
C SER A 412 -3.72 -3.37 13.00
N THR A 413 -3.01 -2.25 12.91
CA THR A 413 -3.54 -0.93 13.27
C THR A 413 -2.97 0.18 12.41
N VAL A 414 -3.71 1.29 12.31
CA VAL A 414 -3.38 2.41 11.42
C VAL A 414 -2.12 3.14 11.86
N VAL A 415 -1.41 3.76 10.91
CA VAL A 415 -0.22 4.59 11.17
C VAL A 415 -0.43 5.67 12.25
N GLY A 416 -1.66 6.10 12.51
CA GLY A 416 -2.01 7.07 13.56
C GLY A 416 -2.29 6.50 14.95
N HIS A 417 -2.23 5.18 15.15
CA HIS A 417 -2.67 4.54 16.38
C HIS A 417 -2.05 5.17 17.66
N PRO A 418 -2.84 5.32 18.74
CA PRO A 418 -4.26 4.96 18.89
C PRO A 418 -5.25 5.94 18.25
N GLY A 419 -4.82 7.15 17.86
CA GLY A 419 -5.64 8.14 17.16
C GLY A 419 -5.87 7.84 15.66
N PRO A 420 -6.52 8.76 14.93
CA PRO A 420 -6.72 8.65 13.47
C PRO A 420 -5.43 8.91 12.68
N ALA A 421 -5.39 8.50 11.42
CA ALA A 421 -4.32 8.86 10.49
C ALA A 421 -4.48 10.30 9.96
N SER A 422 -4.52 11.29 10.87
CA SER A 422 -4.76 12.70 10.55
C SER A 422 -3.66 13.31 9.64
N PRO A 423 -3.90 14.48 9.02
CA PRO A 423 -2.90 15.14 8.17
C PRO A 423 -1.52 15.35 8.83
N ALA A 424 -1.49 15.55 10.16
CA ALA A 424 -0.24 15.59 10.90
C ALA A 424 0.48 14.24 10.95
N VAL A 425 -0.25 13.14 11.15
CA VAL A 425 0.31 11.78 11.08
C VAL A 425 0.88 11.50 9.69
N GLY A 426 0.14 11.85 8.63
CA GLY A 426 0.59 11.69 7.24
C GLY A 426 1.89 12.43 6.96
N GLU A 427 2.03 13.66 7.45
CA GLU A 427 3.29 14.41 7.32
C GLU A 427 4.43 13.86 8.18
N VAL A 428 4.17 13.44 9.41
CA VAL A 428 5.18 12.76 10.25
C VAL A 428 5.65 11.46 9.59
N PHE A 429 4.75 10.75 8.91
CA PHE A 429 5.08 9.58 8.11
C PHE A 429 6.00 9.94 6.94
N ALA A 430 5.63 10.93 6.13
CA ALA A 430 6.37 11.36 4.94
C ALA A 430 7.74 11.98 5.24
N THR A 431 7.97 12.45 6.46
CA THR A 431 9.25 13.08 6.89
C THR A 431 10.18 12.13 7.63
N PHE A 432 9.81 10.85 7.78
CA PHE A 432 10.63 9.79 8.39
C PHE A 432 11.16 10.12 9.80
N ILE A 433 10.42 10.92 10.58
CA ILE A 433 10.84 11.32 11.93
C ILE A 433 11.06 10.10 12.84
N ILE A 434 10.17 9.10 12.77
CA ILE A 434 10.24 7.90 13.63
C ILE A 434 11.43 7.00 13.26
N PRO A 435 11.66 6.63 11.98
CA PRO A 435 12.90 5.94 11.60
C PRO A 435 14.17 6.68 12.02
N ASN A 436 14.22 8.01 11.80
CA ASN A 436 15.39 8.81 12.17
C ASN A 436 15.64 8.81 13.69
N MET A 437 14.59 8.85 14.52
CA MET A 437 14.69 8.74 15.98
C MET A 437 15.37 7.43 16.40
N TYR A 438 14.91 6.31 15.83
CA TYR A 438 15.49 4.99 16.11
C TYR A 438 16.91 4.84 15.58
N ALA A 439 17.17 5.32 14.36
CA ALA A 439 18.49 5.31 13.76
C ALA A 439 19.50 6.12 14.58
N GLY A 440 19.09 7.28 15.10
CA GLY A 440 19.90 8.10 16.01
C GLY A 440 20.27 7.34 17.28
N GLY A 441 19.29 6.68 17.92
CA GLY A 441 19.53 5.83 19.09
C GLY A 441 20.49 4.68 18.81
N ALA A 442 20.30 3.97 17.69
CA ALA A 442 21.18 2.88 17.27
C ALA A 442 22.61 3.34 16.94
N ARG A 443 22.79 4.60 16.52
CA ARG A 443 24.09 5.25 16.25
C ARG A 443 24.72 5.92 17.48
N GLY A 444 24.11 5.77 18.66
CA GLY A 444 24.68 6.24 19.92
C GLY A 444 24.17 7.57 20.45
N THR A 445 23.16 8.18 19.82
CA THR A 445 22.43 9.30 20.43
C THR A 445 21.72 8.79 21.69
N LYS A 446 21.76 9.55 22.80
CA LYS A 446 21.03 9.16 24.01
C LYS A 446 19.54 9.03 23.69
N ALA A 447 18.88 8.00 24.22
CA ALA A 447 17.50 7.69 23.86
C ALA A 447 16.55 8.86 24.19
N GLU A 448 16.73 9.51 25.33
CA GLU A 448 15.97 10.70 25.75
C GLU A 448 16.16 11.86 24.77
N GLU A 449 17.38 12.05 24.29
CA GLU A 449 17.72 13.11 23.36
C GLU A 449 17.09 12.84 21.98
N ALA A 450 17.21 11.60 21.48
CA ALA A 450 16.58 11.20 20.22
C ALA A 450 15.06 11.38 20.26
N VAL A 451 14.42 10.98 21.36
CA VAL A 451 12.97 11.17 21.57
C VAL A 451 12.61 12.66 21.65
N ALA A 452 13.36 13.47 22.39
CA ALA A 452 13.09 14.90 22.51
C ALA A 452 13.23 15.64 21.16
N GLN A 453 14.22 15.29 20.35
CA GLN A 453 14.42 15.85 19.01
C GLN A 453 13.27 15.47 18.05
N ALA A 454 12.82 14.21 18.10
CA ALA A 454 11.69 13.74 17.32
C ALA A 454 10.38 14.43 17.74
N GLU A 455 10.10 14.48 19.03
CA GLU A 455 8.92 15.16 19.61
C GLU A 455 8.84 16.63 19.20
N LYS A 456 9.97 17.37 19.18
CA LYS A 456 9.99 18.77 18.75
C LYS A 456 9.48 18.94 17.32
N GLN A 457 9.92 18.06 16.41
CA GLN A 457 9.47 18.07 15.01
C GLN A 457 8.00 17.69 14.89
N VAL A 458 7.57 16.64 15.61
CA VAL A 458 6.16 16.20 15.64
C VAL A 458 5.26 17.32 16.15
N LYS A 459 5.61 17.99 17.26
CA LYS A 459 4.83 19.11 17.81
C LYS A 459 4.67 20.26 16.81
N ALA A 460 5.73 20.62 16.08
CA ALA A 460 5.65 21.64 15.05
C ALA A 460 4.66 21.27 13.93
N ILE A 461 4.68 20.01 13.48
CA ILE A 461 3.73 19.50 12.48
C ILE A 461 2.29 19.52 13.03
N TYR A 462 2.07 19.01 14.24
CA TYR A 462 0.74 18.98 14.86
C TYR A 462 0.16 20.37 15.07
N ALA A 463 0.97 21.33 15.55
CA ALA A 463 0.55 22.72 15.71
C ALA A 463 0.07 23.32 14.38
N LYS A 464 0.86 23.18 13.31
CA LYS A 464 0.53 23.65 11.97
C LYS A 464 -0.82 23.12 11.45
N TRP A 465 -1.11 21.84 11.68
CA TRP A 465 -2.37 21.23 11.21
C TRP A 465 -3.55 21.50 12.14
N ARG A 466 -3.32 21.65 13.45
CA ARG A 466 -4.34 22.01 14.43
C ARG A 466 -4.85 23.44 14.23
N GLU A 467 -3.97 24.37 13.85
CA GLU A 467 -4.36 25.73 13.44
C GLU A 467 -5.35 25.73 12.27
N LYS A 468 -5.21 24.75 11.35
CA LYS A 468 -6.09 24.57 10.19
C LYS A 468 -7.36 23.77 10.50
N GLY A 469 -7.57 23.33 11.75
CA GLY A 469 -8.72 22.53 12.15
C GLY A 469 -8.75 21.11 11.58
N LEU A 470 -7.60 20.59 11.15
CA LEU A 470 -7.45 19.28 10.50
C LEU A 470 -7.02 18.17 11.49
N VAL A 471 -6.69 18.55 12.72
CA VAL A 471 -6.24 17.68 13.81
C VAL A 471 -6.93 18.15 15.09
N GLY A 472 -7.37 17.19 15.90
CA GLY A 472 -7.97 17.44 17.21
C GLY A 472 -6.95 17.82 18.29
N GLY A 473 -7.32 17.54 19.54
CA GLY A 473 -6.49 17.78 20.72
C GLY A 473 -6.56 19.21 21.27
N LYS A 474 -5.91 19.41 22.41
CA LYS A 474 -5.86 20.73 23.08
C LYS A 474 -4.96 21.68 22.29
N ARG A 475 -5.42 22.92 22.11
CA ARG A 475 -4.62 24.02 21.57
C ARG A 475 -3.61 24.50 22.59
#